data_AF-A0A2N0TR89-F1
#
_entry.id   AF-A0A2N0TR89-F1
#
_cell.length_a   1.000
_cell.length_b   1.000
_cell.length_c   1.000
_cell.angle_alpha   90.00
_cell.angle_beta   90.00
_cell.angle_gamma   90.00
#
_symmetry.space_group_name_H-M   'P 1'
#
loop_
_entity.id
_entity.type
_entity.pdbx_description
1 polymer ?
#
loop_
_entity_poly.entity_id
_entity_poly.type
_entity_poly.pdbx_seq_one_letter_code
_entity_poly.pdbx_strand_id
1 'polypeptide(L)'
;MESLRSGKVQKASVLAKRADKESTFNIILDQSGIAAGPGELKTLSTDSLSTGTMYCDGDNVGIGIGQTSGYRLAVAGGILSEGVKVSSVSNWPDYVFSENYAILSLDDLRAYIRANKHLPGLPSAKTIAREGYSLSEMDKLLLEKVEELTLYVIHQEAELQSLSGELGVILPVADEEFVSNKTVYQNHNVDIESYLNAPTKKEERTFRDMASPRSIEASTEALCDVISCDGEGVGIGTDPVAGYRLAVSGGILTDDIQVASVANWPDYVFEADYKLRDLSSLWAYIEREGHLPGIPKAELVEQEGYRLETMDGLLLEKIEELTLHLIRQERQLTFLEKHNSRRN
;
A
#
# COMPACT_ATOMS: atom_id res chain seq x y z
N MET A 1 57.39 41.34 -6.69
CA MET A 1 56.48 41.18 -7.84
C MET A 1 56.19 39.70 -8.00
N GLU A 2 54.89 39.40 -7.96
CA GLU A 2 54.18 38.26 -8.57
C GLU A 2 54.49 36.80 -8.21
N SER A 3 53.41 36.17 -7.72
CA SER A 3 53.14 34.74 -7.59
C SER A 3 52.88 34.06 -8.94
N LEU A 4 52.89 32.72 -8.97
CA LEU A 4 51.89 31.80 -9.60
C LEU A 4 52.42 30.35 -9.46
N ARG A 5 51.93 29.57 -8.49
CA ARG A 5 50.79 28.62 -8.51
C ARG A 5 50.91 27.41 -9.46
N SER A 6 51.03 26.26 -8.78
CA SER A 6 50.90 24.85 -9.17
C SER A 6 49.71 24.52 -10.09
N GLY A 7 49.96 23.76 -11.16
CA GLY A 7 48.94 22.99 -11.89
C GLY A 7 48.91 21.53 -11.42
N LYS A 8 47.76 21.09 -10.89
CA LYS A 8 47.47 19.67 -10.62
C LYS A 8 46.65 19.07 -11.77
N VAL A 9 47.01 17.84 -12.10
CA VAL A 9 46.51 16.99 -13.18
C VAL A 9 45.01 16.71 -13.05
N GLN A 10 44.25 16.94 -14.12
CA GLN A 10 42.86 16.54 -14.29
C GLN A 10 42.81 15.15 -14.95
N LYS A 11 42.18 14.17 -14.30
CA LYS A 11 41.85 12.87 -14.90
C LYS A 11 40.58 13.05 -15.74
N ALA A 12 40.68 12.74 -17.03
CA ALA A 12 39.55 12.66 -17.93
C ALA A 12 38.82 11.31 -17.77
N SER A 13 37.51 11.35 -17.60
CA SER A 13 36.61 10.21 -17.86
C SER A 13 35.78 10.55 -19.10
N VAL A 14 36.14 9.92 -20.21
CA VAL A 14 35.44 10.01 -21.50
C VAL A 14 34.31 8.98 -21.48
N LEU A 15 33.06 9.41 -21.70
CA LEU A 15 31.95 8.53 -22.08
C LEU A 15 31.35 9.05 -23.38
N ALA A 16 31.47 8.22 -24.41
CA ALA A 16 31.07 8.49 -25.78
C ALA A 16 29.53 8.44 -25.94
N LYS A 17 28.97 9.44 -26.64
CA LYS A 17 27.55 9.53 -26.99
C LYS A 17 27.21 8.61 -28.17
N ARG A 18 26.05 7.95 -28.11
CA ARG A 18 25.43 7.26 -29.26
C ARG A 18 24.61 8.29 -30.05
N ALA A 19 24.97 8.50 -31.31
CA ALA A 19 24.18 9.29 -32.24
C ALA A 19 22.90 8.51 -32.61
N ASP A 20 21.85 9.25 -32.95
CA ASP A 20 20.58 8.78 -33.53
C ASP A 20 19.44 8.51 -32.54
N LYS A 21 18.92 9.61 -31.96
CA LYS A 21 17.49 9.88 -31.76
C LYS A 21 17.34 11.32 -31.28
N GLU A 22 16.77 12.20 -32.12
CA GLU A 22 16.20 13.46 -31.65
C GLU A 22 15.08 13.11 -30.66
N SER A 23 15.32 13.31 -29.37
CA SER A 23 14.30 13.27 -28.33
C SER A 23 14.40 14.57 -27.58
N THR A 24 13.52 15.50 -27.93
CA THR A 24 13.42 16.84 -27.35
C THR A 24 12.68 16.78 -26.03
N PHE A 25 13.37 16.82 -24.90
CA PHE A 25 12.77 17.33 -23.65
C PHE A 25 13.86 17.98 -22.79
N ASN A 26 13.56 19.19 -22.29
CA ASN A 26 14.12 19.74 -21.06
C ASN A 26 13.12 20.77 -20.53
N ILE A 27 12.74 20.60 -19.26
CA ILE A 27 11.83 21.50 -18.53
C ILE A 27 12.44 22.90 -18.47
N ILE A 28 11.58 23.87 -18.74
CA ILE A 28 11.86 25.29 -18.81
C ILE A 28 11.03 25.95 -17.70
N LEU A 29 11.64 26.31 -16.56
CA LEU A 29 11.02 27.16 -15.54
C LEU A 29 11.63 28.56 -15.56
N ASP A 30 10.85 29.56 -15.98
CA ASP A 30 11.03 30.93 -15.51
C ASP A 30 9.72 31.75 -15.55
N GLN A 31 9.76 32.91 -14.91
CA GLN A 31 8.93 34.07 -15.27
C GLN A 31 9.74 35.11 -16.07
N SER A 32 10.88 34.74 -16.66
CA SER A 32 11.74 35.63 -17.45
C SER A 32 12.59 34.92 -18.53
N GLY A 33 11.92 34.38 -19.56
CA GLY A 33 12.46 33.93 -20.86
C GLY A 33 13.52 32.80 -20.90
N ILE A 34 13.11 31.57 -21.24
CA ILE A 34 14.04 30.48 -21.56
C ILE A 34 14.25 30.36 -23.06
N ALA A 35 15.52 30.32 -23.47
CA ALA A 35 15.95 30.01 -24.83
C ALA A 35 16.43 28.55 -24.94
N ALA A 36 16.01 27.87 -26.00
CA ALA A 36 16.49 26.55 -26.37
C ALA A 36 17.90 26.61 -26.98
N GLY A 37 18.80 25.69 -26.58
CA GLY A 37 20.13 25.54 -27.18
C GLY A 37 20.87 24.28 -26.69
N PRO A 38 21.83 23.74 -27.47
CA PRO A 38 22.58 22.54 -27.10
C PRO A 38 23.66 22.88 -26.07
N GLY A 39 23.56 22.33 -24.85
CA GLY A 39 24.51 22.57 -23.75
C GLY A 39 24.58 21.42 -22.75
N GLU A 40 25.61 21.42 -21.89
CA GLU A 40 25.82 20.46 -20.80
C GLU A 40 24.67 20.48 -19.77
N LEU A 41 24.56 19.38 -19.00
CA LEU A 41 23.58 19.14 -17.94
C LEU A 41 23.40 20.41 -17.09
N LYS A 42 22.25 21.10 -17.24
CA LYS A 42 21.92 22.24 -16.40
C LYS A 42 21.43 21.70 -15.07
N THR A 43 22.26 21.79 -14.04
CA THR A 43 21.79 21.80 -12.65
C THR A 43 20.67 22.84 -12.52
N LEU A 44 19.59 22.48 -11.82
CA LEU A 44 18.53 23.43 -11.46
C LEU A 44 19.18 24.52 -10.58
N SER A 45 19.53 25.67 -11.19
CA SER A 45 20.02 26.82 -10.45
C SER A 45 18.90 27.35 -9.57
N THR A 46 19.16 27.37 -8.27
CA THR A 46 18.19 27.55 -7.20
C THR A 46 17.80 29.00 -6.92
N ASP A 47 18.26 29.94 -7.74
CA ASP A 47 17.92 31.37 -7.63
C ASP A 47 16.43 31.68 -7.91
N SER A 48 15.60 30.69 -8.24
CA SER A 48 14.16 30.90 -8.54
C SER A 48 13.24 29.72 -8.17
N LEU A 49 13.62 28.84 -7.25
CA LEU A 49 12.72 27.80 -6.70
C LEU A 49 12.07 28.21 -5.37
N SER A 50 11.86 29.51 -5.17
CA SER A 50 10.91 30.01 -4.16
C SER A 50 9.66 30.57 -4.85
N THR A 51 9.13 29.89 -5.87
CA THR A 51 7.85 30.27 -6.51
C THR A 51 6.64 30.05 -5.58
N GLY A 52 6.85 29.55 -4.36
CA GLY A 52 5.80 29.16 -3.42
C GLY A 52 5.17 27.79 -3.70
N THR A 53 5.56 27.12 -4.79
CA THR A 53 4.98 25.84 -5.23
C THR A 53 5.90 24.63 -5.12
N MET A 54 7.22 24.78 -5.13
CA MET A 54 8.18 23.71 -4.87
C MET A 54 9.44 24.30 -4.25
N TYR A 55 10.05 23.64 -3.27
CA TYR A 55 11.31 24.06 -2.64
C TYR A 55 12.17 22.83 -2.28
N CYS A 56 13.46 23.08 -2.06
CA CYS A 56 14.38 22.09 -1.50
C CYS A 56 14.87 22.56 -0.14
N ASP A 57 14.88 21.66 0.84
CA ASP A 57 15.40 21.87 2.19
C ASP A 57 16.45 20.79 2.48
N GLY A 58 17.70 21.14 2.18
CA GLY A 58 18.83 20.21 2.19
C GLY A 58 18.57 19.01 1.28
N ASP A 59 18.47 17.84 1.90
CA ASP A 59 18.25 16.56 1.22
C ASP A 59 16.76 16.23 0.98
N ASN A 60 15.85 17.20 1.07
CA ASN A 60 14.42 16.95 0.94
C ASN A 60 13.77 17.91 -0.06
N VAL A 61 12.69 17.44 -0.70
CA VAL A 61 11.91 18.19 -1.67
C VAL A 61 10.49 18.34 -1.15
N GLY A 62 9.98 19.57 -1.14
CA GLY A 62 8.58 19.84 -0.84
C GLY A 62 7.86 20.45 -2.04
N ILE A 63 6.65 19.98 -2.32
CA ILE A 63 5.77 20.46 -3.39
C ILE A 63 4.48 20.95 -2.74
N GLY A 64 4.19 22.24 -2.85
CA GLY A 64 2.99 22.88 -2.28
C GLY A 64 2.91 22.90 -0.76
N ILE A 65 3.96 22.46 -0.06
CA ILE A 65 4.04 22.36 1.40
C ILE A 65 5.16 23.26 1.95
N GLY A 66 5.15 23.60 3.24
CA GLY A 66 6.18 24.45 3.88
C GLY A 66 7.27 23.71 4.67
N GLN A 67 7.12 22.40 4.89
CA GLN A 67 8.11 21.54 5.56
C GLN A 67 7.92 20.09 5.10
N THR A 68 9.00 19.32 5.03
CA THR A 68 8.95 17.93 4.55
C THR A 68 8.80 16.90 5.68
N SER A 69 8.85 17.34 6.95
CA SER A 69 8.67 16.50 8.13
C SER A 69 9.58 15.26 8.16
N GLY A 70 10.77 15.37 7.57
CA GLY A 70 11.77 14.28 7.50
C GLY A 70 11.61 13.31 6.32
N TYR A 71 10.61 13.51 5.45
CA TYR A 71 10.46 12.75 4.21
C TYR A 71 11.28 13.37 3.09
N ARG A 72 11.81 12.53 2.18
CA ARG A 72 12.58 12.99 1.02
C ARG A 72 11.71 13.72 0.01
N LEU A 73 10.45 13.31 -0.14
CA LEU A 73 9.44 14.03 -0.89
C LEU A 73 8.23 14.28 0.01
N ALA A 74 7.80 15.53 0.10
CA ALA A 74 6.52 15.88 0.70
C ALA A 74 5.67 16.66 -0.30
N VAL A 75 4.42 16.23 -0.50
CA VAL A 75 3.47 16.82 -1.46
C VAL A 75 2.23 17.24 -0.69
N ALA A 76 1.84 18.52 -0.79
CA ALA A 76 0.54 18.96 -0.30
C ALA A 76 -0.57 18.50 -1.25
N GLY A 77 -1.68 18.00 -0.71
CA GLY A 77 -2.73 17.37 -1.50
C GLY A 77 -2.40 15.91 -1.83
N GLY A 78 -2.73 15.47 -3.04
CA GLY A 78 -2.58 14.07 -3.45
C GLY A 78 -1.59 13.86 -4.58
N ILE A 79 -1.11 12.62 -4.71
CA ILE A 79 -0.31 12.15 -5.84
C ILE A 79 -1.19 11.29 -6.73
N LEU A 80 -1.38 11.71 -7.99
CA LEU A 80 -1.99 10.87 -9.02
C LEU A 80 -0.88 10.17 -9.81
N SER A 81 -0.91 8.84 -9.87
CA SER A 81 0.07 8.02 -10.59
C SER A 81 -0.61 6.90 -11.37
N GLU A 82 0.05 6.37 -12.40
CA GLU A 82 -0.40 5.15 -13.09
C GLU A 82 -0.19 3.87 -12.24
N GLY A 83 0.67 3.95 -11.23
CA GLY A 83 0.95 2.86 -10.29
C GLY A 83 1.96 3.28 -9.23
N VAL A 84 2.01 2.55 -8.13
CA VAL A 84 2.97 2.79 -7.04
C VAL A 84 3.65 1.48 -6.70
N LYS A 85 4.99 1.48 -6.77
CA LYS A 85 5.79 0.37 -6.27
C LYS A 85 6.44 0.75 -4.95
N VAL A 86 6.27 -0.08 -3.96
CA VAL A 86 6.96 0.00 -2.67
C VAL A 86 8.18 -0.91 -2.75
N SER A 87 9.36 -0.37 -2.47
CA SER A 87 10.63 -1.11 -2.40
C SER A 87 11.14 -1.17 -0.96
N SER A 88 12.19 -1.97 -0.72
CA SER A 88 12.83 -2.08 0.60
C SER A 88 11.88 -2.51 1.71
N VAL A 89 10.96 -3.43 1.38
CA VAL A 89 10.03 -4.03 2.32
C VAL A 89 10.79 -5.06 3.14
N SER A 90 10.45 -5.19 4.42
CA SER A 90 11.06 -6.18 5.33
C SER A 90 10.02 -6.75 6.29
N ASN A 91 10.28 -7.96 6.78
CA ASN A 91 9.40 -8.67 7.73
C ASN A 91 7.99 -8.90 7.15
N TRP A 92 7.92 -9.32 5.89
CA TRP A 92 6.66 -9.70 5.26
C TRP A 92 6.00 -10.89 6.00
N PRO A 93 4.66 -10.96 6.13
CA PRO A 93 4.00 -11.76 7.18
C PRO A 93 3.91 -13.27 6.95
N ASP A 94 4.69 -13.87 6.05
CA ASP A 94 4.78 -15.34 5.88
C ASP A 94 5.02 -16.09 7.21
N TYR A 95 5.55 -15.41 8.24
CA TYR A 95 5.71 -15.95 9.59
C TYR A 95 4.40 -16.36 10.28
N VAL A 96 3.23 -15.84 9.87
CA VAL A 96 1.92 -16.15 10.48
C VAL A 96 1.62 -17.65 10.39
N PHE A 97 2.08 -18.32 9.34
CA PHE A 97 1.89 -19.75 9.14
C PHE A 97 3.01 -20.63 9.70
N SER A 98 3.95 -20.04 10.45
CA SER A 98 5.00 -20.82 11.09
C SER A 98 4.49 -21.59 12.31
N GLU A 99 5.07 -22.75 12.60
CA GLU A 99 4.70 -23.58 13.77
C GLU A 99 4.81 -22.85 15.12
N ASN A 100 5.66 -21.82 15.19
CA ASN A 100 5.91 -21.05 16.41
C ASN A 100 5.06 -19.78 16.49
N TYR A 101 4.20 -19.52 15.51
CA TYR A 101 3.32 -18.35 15.53
C TYR A 101 2.19 -18.56 16.53
N ALA A 102 2.24 -17.80 17.62
CA ALA A 102 1.24 -17.88 18.68
C ALA A 102 0.02 -17.02 18.32
N ILE A 103 -0.89 -17.56 17.51
CA ILE A 103 -2.20 -16.93 17.28
C ILE A 103 -2.96 -16.84 18.60
N LEU A 104 -3.59 -15.68 18.86
CA LEU A 104 -4.38 -15.49 20.08
C LEU A 104 -5.59 -16.43 20.08
N SER A 105 -6.02 -16.86 21.27
CA SER A 105 -7.34 -17.49 21.37
C SER A 105 -8.43 -16.46 21.07
N LEU A 106 -9.59 -16.90 20.58
CA LEU A 106 -10.73 -15.98 20.35
C LEU A 106 -11.19 -15.27 21.65
N ASP A 107 -11.01 -15.92 22.81
CA ASP A 107 -11.34 -15.32 24.11
C ASP A 107 -10.34 -14.21 24.50
N ASP A 108 -9.04 -14.45 24.30
CA ASP A 108 -7.98 -13.46 24.54
C ASP A 108 -8.08 -12.28 23.56
N LEU A 109 -8.33 -12.58 22.29
CA LEU A 109 -8.57 -11.56 21.27
C LEU A 109 -9.80 -10.71 21.63
N ARG A 110 -10.90 -11.34 22.08
CA ARG A 110 -12.10 -10.62 22.56
C ARG A 110 -11.78 -9.73 23.75
N ALA A 111 -10.99 -10.21 24.71
CA ALA A 111 -10.55 -9.43 25.86
C ALA A 111 -9.71 -8.21 25.41
N TYR A 112 -8.77 -8.42 24.49
CA TYR A 112 -7.94 -7.36 23.90
C TYR A 112 -8.80 -6.30 23.20
N ILE A 113 -9.72 -6.69 22.32
CA ILE A 113 -10.59 -5.76 21.59
C ILE A 113 -11.46 -4.96 22.55
N ARG A 114 -12.00 -5.60 23.59
CA ARG A 114 -12.81 -4.91 24.62
C ARG A 114 -12.00 -3.84 25.34
N ALA A 115 -10.73 -4.11 25.64
CA ALA A 115 -9.84 -3.19 26.33
C ALA A 115 -9.32 -2.06 25.42
N ASN A 116 -8.90 -2.39 24.20
CA ASN A 116 -8.10 -1.47 23.35
C ASN A 116 -8.90 -0.81 22.22
N LYS A 117 -10.07 -1.35 21.83
CA LYS A 117 -10.91 -0.85 20.73
C LYS A 117 -10.26 -0.87 19.34
N HIS A 118 -9.19 -1.65 19.18
CA HIS A 118 -8.56 -1.98 17.91
C HIS A 118 -7.98 -3.40 18.00
N LEU A 119 -7.56 -3.96 16.86
CA LEU A 119 -6.92 -5.27 16.80
C LEU A 119 -5.46 -5.20 17.29
N PRO A 120 -4.89 -6.31 17.81
CA PRO A 120 -3.47 -6.41 18.11
C PRO A 120 -2.59 -6.08 16.90
N GLY A 121 -1.48 -5.38 17.14
CA GLY A 121 -0.53 -4.97 16.10
C GLY A 121 -0.94 -3.72 15.30
N LEU A 122 -2.23 -3.38 15.24
CA LEU A 122 -2.72 -2.21 14.53
C LEU A 122 -2.65 -0.92 15.38
N PRO A 123 -2.25 0.22 14.80
CA PRO A 123 -2.26 1.49 15.51
C PRO A 123 -3.68 1.94 15.84
N SER A 124 -3.85 2.60 16.98
CA SER A 124 -5.14 3.17 17.38
C SER A 124 -5.53 4.33 16.46
N ALA A 125 -6.83 4.62 16.36
CA ALA A 125 -7.31 5.79 15.61
C ALA A 125 -6.68 7.11 16.11
N LYS A 126 -6.39 7.22 17.42
CA LYS A 126 -5.70 8.38 17.99
C LYS A 126 -4.24 8.48 17.54
N THR A 127 -3.56 7.34 17.38
CA THR A 127 -2.20 7.27 16.85
C THR A 127 -2.19 7.72 15.40
N ILE A 128 -3.06 7.15 14.56
CA ILE A 128 -3.18 7.50 13.14
C ILE A 128 -3.51 8.99 12.95
N ALA A 129 -4.43 9.54 13.74
CA ALA A 129 -4.80 10.95 13.65
C ALA A 129 -3.66 11.92 14.01
N ARG A 130 -2.69 11.49 14.83
CA ARG A 130 -1.55 12.30 15.27
C ARG A 130 -0.34 12.15 14.36
N GLU A 131 -0.08 10.92 13.92
CA GLU A 131 1.19 10.54 13.29
C GLU A 131 1.05 10.19 11.80
N GLY A 132 -0.18 10.06 11.30
CA GLY A 132 -0.44 9.43 10.01
C GLY A 132 -0.20 7.92 10.07
N TYR A 133 -0.02 7.31 8.91
CA TYR A 133 0.39 5.92 8.78
C TYR A 133 1.16 5.74 7.46
N SER A 134 2.04 4.74 7.41
CA SER A 134 2.64 4.31 6.14
C SER A 134 1.68 3.34 5.46
N LEU A 135 1.36 3.58 4.18
CA LEU A 135 0.58 2.65 3.37
C LEU A 135 1.24 1.27 3.34
N SER A 136 2.57 1.22 3.16
CA SER A 136 3.28 -0.06 3.10
C SER A 136 3.24 -0.86 4.39
N GLU A 137 3.30 -0.17 5.53
CA GLU A 137 3.19 -0.82 6.84
C GLU A 137 1.75 -1.27 7.10
N MET A 138 0.76 -0.51 6.64
CA MET A 138 -0.64 -0.89 6.78
C MET A 138 -0.97 -2.12 5.94
N ASP A 139 -0.54 -2.21 4.68
CA ASP A 139 -0.77 -3.39 3.84
C ASP A 139 -0.18 -4.65 4.48
N LYS A 140 1.03 -4.54 5.03
CA LYS A 140 1.69 -5.63 5.75
C LYS A 140 0.89 -6.08 6.97
N LEU A 141 0.42 -5.13 7.78
CA LEU A 141 -0.42 -5.42 8.96
C LEU A 141 -1.78 -6.00 8.57
N LEU A 142 -2.39 -5.52 7.49
CA LEU A 142 -3.66 -6.03 6.97
C LEU A 142 -3.51 -7.44 6.42
N LEU A 143 -2.42 -7.73 5.69
CA LEU A 143 -2.09 -9.08 5.26
C LEU A 143 -1.93 -10.02 6.46
N GLU A 144 -1.17 -9.61 7.49
CA GLU A 144 -1.03 -10.40 8.72
C GLU A 144 -2.40 -10.71 9.34
N LYS A 145 -3.31 -9.72 9.40
CA LYS A 145 -4.66 -9.95 9.93
C LYS A 145 -5.48 -10.88 9.02
N VAL A 146 -5.35 -10.78 7.71
CA VAL A 146 -6.03 -11.69 6.76
C VAL A 146 -5.54 -13.13 6.92
N GLU A 147 -4.24 -13.33 7.14
CA GLU A 147 -3.64 -14.63 7.41
C GLU A 147 -4.09 -15.20 8.77
N GLU A 148 -4.12 -14.38 9.82
CA GLU A 148 -4.69 -14.76 11.13
C GLU A 148 -6.18 -15.15 11.00
N LEU A 149 -6.99 -14.36 10.27
CA LEU A 149 -8.40 -14.66 10.01
C LEU A 149 -8.57 -15.98 9.27
N THR A 150 -7.67 -16.28 8.34
CA THR A 150 -7.67 -17.56 7.60
C THR A 150 -7.42 -18.73 8.55
N LEU A 151 -6.49 -18.59 9.49
CA LEU A 151 -6.26 -19.61 10.53
C LEU A 151 -7.49 -19.82 11.42
N TYR A 152 -8.15 -18.74 11.88
CA TYR A 152 -9.38 -18.87 12.67
C TYR A 152 -10.50 -19.58 11.90
N VAL A 153 -10.68 -19.25 10.62
CA VAL A 153 -11.69 -19.90 9.76
C VAL A 153 -11.38 -21.39 9.57
N ILE A 154 -10.12 -21.75 9.37
CA ILE A 154 -9.70 -23.16 9.26
C ILE A 154 -9.96 -23.91 10.57
N HIS A 155 -9.59 -23.34 11.72
CA HIS A 155 -9.85 -23.94 13.03
C HIS A 155 -11.35 -24.11 13.28
N GLN A 156 -12.16 -23.10 12.94
CA GLN A 156 -13.62 -23.18 13.07
C GLN A 156 -14.23 -24.29 12.21
N GLU A 157 -13.75 -24.48 10.98
CA GLU A 157 -14.20 -25.59 10.13
C GLU A 157 -13.89 -26.95 10.76
N ALA A 158 -12.67 -27.11 11.31
CA ALA A 158 -12.26 -28.36 11.95
C ALA A 158 -13.14 -28.68 13.17
N GLU A 159 -13.47 -27.67 13.98
CA GLU A 159 -14.40 -27.82 15.11
C GLU A 159 -15.81 -28.21 14.66
N LEU A 160 -16.32 -27.59 13.59
CA LEU A 160 -17.63 -27.93 13.02
C LEU A 160 -17.68 -29.37 12.52
N GLN A 161 -16.62 -29.82 11.84
CA GLN A 161 -16.51 -31.20 11.36
C GLN A 161 -16.45 -32.19 12.53
N SER A 162 -15.70 -31.88 13.59
CA SER A 162 -15.65 -32.70 14.81
C SER A 162 -17.03 -32.82 15.45
N LEU A 163 -17.70 -31.69 15.69
CA LEU A 163 -19.03 -31.65 16.30
C LEU A 163 -20.07 -32.40 15.46
N SER A 164 -20.03 -32.24 14.14
CA SER A 164 -20.90 -32.97 13.23
C SER A 164 -20.65 -34.48 13.28
N GLY A 165 -19.39 -34.90 13.38
CA GLY A 165 -19.00 -36.30 13.55
C GLY A 165 -19.52 -36.91 14.85
N GLU A 166 -19.41 -36.20 15.97
CA GLU A 166 -19.97 -36.61 17.27
C GLU A 166 -21.49 -36.77 17.23
N LEU A 167 -22.18 -35.90 16.49
CA LEU A 167 -23.63 -35.98 16.28
C LEU A 167 -24.02 -37.05 15.24
N GLY A 168 -23.07 -37.63 14.50
CA GLY A 168 -23.34 -38.53 13.38
C GLY A 168 -24.13 -37.84 12.26
N VAL A 169 -23.90 -36.54 12.07
CA VAL A 169 -24.53 -35.69 11.06
C VAL A 169 -23.50 -35.42 9.96
N ILE A 170 -23.95 -35.35 8.70
CA ILE A 170 -23.11 -34.94 7.58
C ILE A 170 -23.38 -33.46 7.30
N LEU A 171 -22.35 -32.62 7.36
CA LEU A 171 -22.46 -31.21 7.03
C LEU A 171 -22.72 -30.99 5.54
N PRO A 172 -23.51 -29.97 5.16
CA PRO A 172 -23.61 -29.55 3.77
C PRO A 172 -22.25 -29.00 3.28
N VAL A 173 -21.79 -29.45 2.11
CA VAL A 173 -20.46 -29.13 1.57
C VAL A 173 -20.44 -27.86 0.70
N ALA A 174 -21.48 -27.60 -0.11
CA ALA A 174 -21.90 -26.30 -0.67
C ALA A 174 -23.03 -26.50 -1.72
N ASP A 175 -23.99 -25.58 -1.71
CA ASP A 175 -24.99 -25.15 -2.72
C ASP A 175 -25.48 -26.08 -3.86
N GLU A 176 -26.60 -26.78 -3.63
CA GLU A 176 -27.64 -26.86 -4.69
C GLU A 176 -28.44 -25.54 -4.81
N GLU A 177 -28.31 -24.61 -3.84
CA GLU A 177 -29.20 -23.47 -3.71
C GLU A 177 -28.69 -22.18 -4.38
N PHE A 178 -27.37 -21.96 -4.49
CA PHE A 178 -26.78 -20.88 -5.31
C PHE A 178 -27.05 -21.08 -6.81
N VAL A 179 -27.15 -22.33 -7.26
CA VAL A 179 -27.55 -22.70 -8.63
C VAL A 179 -29.04 -22.40 -8.90
N SER A 180 -29.84 -22.19 -7.84
CA SER A 180 -31.31 -22.12 -7.95
C SER A 180 -31.92 -20.72 -7.85
N ASN A 181 -31.12 -19.65 -7.68
CA ASN A 181 -31.62 -18.27 -7.48
C ASN A 181 -32.60 -18.11 -6.28
N LYS A 182 -32.59 -19.02 -5.29
CA LYS A 182 -33.54 -19.02 -4.17
C LYS A 182 -33.12 -18.19 -2.96
N THR A 183 -31.88 -17.74 -2.88
CA THR A 183 -31.45 -16.84 -1.81
C THR A 183 -32.01 -15.45 -2.08
N VAL A 184 -33.20 -15.18 -1.57
CA VAL A 184 -33.66 -13.80 -1.38
C VAL A 184 -32.82 -13.22 -0.25
N TYR A 185 -31.67 -12.62 -0.59
CA TYR A 185 -31.13 -11.58 0.26
C TYR A 185 -32.23 -10.52 0.35
N GLN A 186 -32.93 -10.46 1.48
CA GLN A 186 -33.72 -9.30 1.84
C GLN A 186 -32.69 -8.19 2.02
N ASN A 187 -32.40 -7.48 0.94
CA ASN A 187 -31.59 -6.29 0.95
C ASN A 187 -32.22 -5.39 2.02
N HIS A 188 -31.63 -5.34 3.20
CA HIS A 188 -31.80 -4.18 4.05
C HIS A 188 -31.10 -3.12 3.23
N ASN A 189 -31.90 -2.34 2.50
CA ASN A 189 -31.48 -1.22 1.69
C ASN A 189 -30.80 -0.22 2.65
N VAL A 190 -29.57 -0.51 3.04
CA VAL A 190 -28.66 0.47 3.58
C VAL A 190 -28.38 1.34 2.39
N ASP A 191 -28.81 2.59 2.49
CA ASP A 191 -28.55 3.60 1.47
C ASP A 191 -27.02 3.83 1.42
N ILE A 192 -26.32 3.00 0.63
CA ILE A 192 -24.87 3.08 0.44
C ILE A 192 -24.52 4.31 -0.40
N GLU A 193 -25.46 4.79 -1.24
CA GLU A 193 -25.30 6.06 -1.95
C GLU A 193 -25.10 7.21 -0.96
N SER A 194 -25.73 7.19 0.22
CA SER A 194 -25.47 8.21 1.24
C SER A 194 -24.03 8.19 1.79
N TYR A 195 -23.35 7.05 1.78
CA TYR A 195 -21.94 6.90 2.19
C TYR A 195 -20.96 7.21 1.04
N LEU A 196 -21.31 6.85 -0.20
CA LEU A 196 -20.53 7.12 -1.41
C LEU A 196 -20.63 8.59 -1.85
N ASN A 197 -21.80 9.21 -1.66
CA ASN A 197 -22.10 10.60 -1.99
C ASN A 197 -22.14 11.50 -0.75
N ALA A 198 -21.76 11.00 0.44
CA ALA A 198 -21.45 11.90 1.54
C ALA A 198 -20.43 12.89 0.97
N PRO A 199 -20.73 14.20 0.93
CA PRO A 199 -19.71 15.15 0.56
C PRO A 199 -18.55 14.83 1.49
N THR A 200 -17.41 14.46 0.92
CA THR A 200 -16.17 14.71 1.59
C THR A 200 -16.27 16.20 1.87
N LYS A 201 -16.66 16.55 3.10
CA LYS A 201 -16.08 17.72 3.71
C LYS A 201 -14.60 17.40 3.57
N LYS A 202 -13.98 17.92 2.52
CA LYS A 202 -12.78 18.72 2.69
C LYS A 202 -13.14 19.70 3.82
N GLU A 203 -13.17 19.19 5.06
CA GLU A 203 -12.45 19.88 6.09
C GLU A 203 -11.11 20.04 5.42
N GLU A 204 -10.84 21.26 4.95
CA GLU A 204 -9.49 21.71 4.80
C GLU A 204 -8.82 21.29 6.10
N ARG A 205 -8.19 20.11 6.09
CA ARG A 205 -7.17 19.74 7.03
C ARG A 205 -6.00 20.63 6.66
N THR A 206 -6.20 21.92 6.88
CA THR A 206 -5.10 22.80 7.21
C THR A 206 -4.45 22.11 8.40
N PHE A 207 -3.18 21.74 8.23
CA PHE A 207 -2.32 21.45 9.36
C PHE A 207 -2.53 22.59 10.37
N ARG A 208 -3.30 22.32 11.43
CA ARG A 208 -3.74 23.34 12.36
C ARG A 208 -2.50 23.78 13.13
N ASP A 209 -2.13 25.03 12.94
CA ASP A 209 -1.09 25.76 13.65
C ASP A 209 0.33 25.20 13.51
N MET A 210 0.84 25.11 12.28
CA MET A 210 2.23 25.51 12.07
C MET A 210 2.20 26.94 11.58
N ALA A 211 2.75 27.83 12.41
CA ALA A 211 2.70 29.28 12.29
C ALA A 211 2.74 29.76 10.83
N SER A 212 1.90 30.77 10.53
CA SER A 212 1.99 31.64 9.35
C SER A 212 3.43 31.72 8.83
N PRO A 213 3.68 31.50 7.53
CA PRO A 213 5.02 31.30 7.01
C PRO A 213 5.88 32.47 7.45
N ARG A 214 6.78 32.23 8.41
CA ARG A 214 7.97 33.04 8.48
C ARG A 214 8.60 32.85 7.12
N SER A 215 8.75 33.94 6.38
CA SER A 215 9.59 34.01 5.20
C SER A 215 10.93 33.39 5.57
N ILE A 216 11.11 32.11 5.22
CA ILE A 216 12.39 31.45 5.31
C ILE A 216 13.17 32.06 4.14
N GLU A 217 14.09 32.96 4.47
CA GLU A 217 15.05 33.46 3.48
C GLU A 217 15.84 32.25 2.99
N ALA A 218 15.50 31.77 1.80
CA ALA A 218 16.25 30.72 1.13
C ALA A 218 17.69 31.21 0.99
N SER A 219 18.64 30.44 1.53
CA SER A 219 20.05 30.79 1.39
C SER A 219 20.41 30.77 -0.10
N THR A 220 21.10 31.79 -0.58
CA THR A 220 21.55 31.92 -1.97
C THR A 220 22.60 30.87 -2.39
N GLU A 221 22.88 29.89 -1.52
CA GLU A 221 23.85 28.81 -1.73
C GLU A 221 23.22 27.40 -1.65
N ALA A 222 21.90 27.29 -1.47
CA ALA A 222 21.24 25.98 -1.41
C ALA A 222 21.12 25.39 -2.81
N LEU A 223 22.13 24.66 -3.28
CA LEU A 223 22.02 23.80 -4.46
C LEU A 223 21.14 22.59 -4.11
N CYS A 224 20.11 22.33 -4.91
CA CYS A 224 19.24 21.16 -4.72
C CYS A 224 19.87 19.91 -5.34
N ASP A 225 20.94 19.41 -4.70
CA ASP A 225 21.70 18.24 -5.17
C ASP A 225 20.94 16.91 -4.93
N VAL A 226 19.81 16.95 -4.24
CA VAL A 226 18.95 15.78 -3.96
C VAL A 226 18.15 15.31 -5.18
N ILE A 227 17.84 16.20 -6.13
CA ILE A 227 17.08 15.86 -7.34
C ILE A 227 18.05 15.42 -8.43
N SER A 228 17.97 14.15 -8.83
CA SER A 228 18.68 13.61 -9.99
C SER A 228 17.74 13.52 -11.19
N CYS A 229 18.23 13.90 -12.37
CA CYS A 229 17.50 13.75 -13.63
C CYS A 229 18.43 13.05 -14.64
N ASP A 230 18.05 11.86 -15.09
CA ASP A 230 18.87 11.05 -16.02
C ASP A 230 18.45 11.20 -17.49
N GLY A 231 17.47 12.08 -17.76
CA GLY A 231 16.88 12.32 -19.07
C GLY A 231 15.60 11.52 -19.34
N GLU A 232 15.32 10.49 -18.54
CA GLU A 232 14.09 9.70 -18.62
C GLU A 232 13.26 9.75 -17.33
N GLY A 233 13.88 9.81 -16.16
CA GLY A 233 13.20 9.88 -14.88
C GLY A 233 13.79 10.91 -13.93
N VAL A 234 13.09 11.07 -12.81
CA VAL A 234 13.45 11.96 -11.70
C VAL A 234 13.70 11.10 -10.46
N GLY A 235 14.89 11.20 -9.88
CA GLY A 235 15.21 10.62 -8.59
C GLY A 235 15.23 11.68 -7.50
N ILE A 236 14.65 11.38 -6.34
CA ILE A 236 14.74 12.23 -5.15
C ILE A 236 15.49 11.46 -4.06
N GLY A 237 16.74 11.87 -3.83
CA GLY A 237 17.69 11.21 -2.95
C GLY A 237 18.16 9.84 -3.46
N THR A 238 17.93 9.54 -4.75
CA THR A 238 18.30 8.28 -5.39
C THR A 238 18.79 8.51 -6.82
N ASP A 239 19.81 7.76 -7.24
CA ASP A 239 20.32 7.66 -8.60
C ASP A 239 20.99 6.27 -8.72
N PRO A 240 20.56 5.38 -9.64
CA PRO A 240 19.57 5.58 -10.71
C PRO A 240 18.11 5.51 -10.26
N VAL A 241 17.19 5.92 -11.13
CA VAL A 241 15.71 5.82 -10.95
C VAL A 241 15.15 4.41 -11.16
N ALA A 242 16.03 3.43 -11.39
CA ALA A 242 15.74 1.99 -11.45
C ALA A 242 14.56 1.60 -12.38
N GLY A 243 14.42 2.29 -13.52
CA GLY A 243 13.38 2.00 -14.52
C GLY A 243 12.03 2.69 -14.26
N TYR A 244 11.92 3.53 -13.23
CA TYR A 244 10.74 4.35 -12.96
C TYR A 244 10.91 5.78 -13.43
N ARG A 245 9.79 6.46 -13.75
CA ARG A 245 9.79 7.89 -14.07
C ARG A 245 10.00 8.77 -12.84
N LEU A 246 9.61 8.29 -11.66
CA LEU A 246 9.86 8.92 -10.37
C LEU A 246 10.32 7.85 -9.37
N ALA A 247 11.48 8.05 -8.77
CA ALA A 247 11.99 7.22 -7.69
C ALA A 247 12.34 8.10 -6.49
N VAL A 248 11.88 7.72 -5.30
CA VAL A 248 12.09 8.49 -4.08
C VAL A 248 12.68 7.57 -3.02
N SER A 249 13.90 7.85 -2.58
CA SER A 249 14.45 7.22 -1.36
C SER A 249 13.79 7.82 -0.12
N GLY A 250 13.83 7.20 1.05
CA GLY A 250 13.42 7.85 2.31
C GLY A 250 11.93 8.25 2.43
N GLY A 251 11.08 7.78 1.53
CA GLY A 251 9.62 7.88 1.64
C GLY A 251 8.99 9.14 1.04
N ILE A 252 7.66 9.07 0.89
CA ILE A 252 6.81 10.12 0.35
C ILE A 252 5.74 10.46 1.38
N LEU A 253 5.65 11.73 1.77
CA LEU A 253 4.54 12.26 2.56
C LEU A 253 3.56 12.95 1.63
N THR A 254 2.29 12.58 1.71
CA THR A 254 1.20 13.14 0.90
C THR A 254 -0.12 12.96 1.64
N ASP A 255 -1.11 13.79 1.36
CA ASP A 255 -2.45 13.63 1.94
C ASP A 255 -3.21 12.47 1.27
N ASP A 256 -2.87 12.15 0.01
CA ASP A 256 -3.51 11.11 -0.77
C ASP A 256 -2.58 10.50 -1.83
N ILE A 257 -2.84 9.25 -2.23
CA ILE A 257 -2.25 8.57 -3.39
C ILE A 257 -3.38 7.92 -4.18
N GLN A 258 -3.61 8.39 -5.41
CA GLN A 258 -4.57 7.82 -6.33
C GLN A 258 -3.85 7.07 -7.47
N VAL A 259 -4.21 5.80 -7.68
CA VAL A 259 -3.74 5.00 -8.82
C VAL A 259 -4.78 5.06 -9.94
N ALA A 260 -4.40 5.65 -11.08
CA ALA A 260 -5.30 5.99 -12.18
C ALA A 260 -5.76 4.79 -13.02
N SER A 261 -5.07 3.66 -12.94
CA SER A 261 -5.37 2.47 -13.74
C SER A 261 -5.21 1.21 -12.91
N VAL A 262 -6.35 0.69 -12.45
CA VAL A 262 -6.46 -0.62 -11.82
C VAL A 262 -7.24 -1.53 -12.78
N ALA A 263 -6.68 -2.69 -13.08
CA ALA A 263 -7.33 -3.73 -13.85
C ALA A 263 -7.56 -4.96 -12.96
N ASN A 264 -8.57 -5.76 -13.28
CA ASN A 264 -8.87 -7.03 -12.59
C ASN A 264 -9.16 -6.89 -11.09
N TRP A 265 -10.08 -5.98 -10.75
CA TRP A 265 -10.63 -5.90 -9.39
C TRP A 265 -11.39 -7.20 -9.04
N PRO A 266 -11.31 -7.72 -7.80
CA PRO A 266 -11.65 -9.11 -7.49
C PRO A 266 -13.14 -9.47 -7.42
N ASP A 267 -14.05 -8.64 -7.95
CA ASP A 267 -15.50 -8.93 -8.01
C ASP A 267 -15.82 -10.33 -8.56
N TYR A 268 -14.91 -10.89 -9.38
CA TYR A 268 -14.99 -12.26 -9.88
C TYR A 268 -15.09 -13.34 -8.80
N VAL A 269 -14.68 -13.08 -7.54
CA VAL A 269 -14.78 -14.04 -6.43
C VAL A 269 -16.23 -14.41 -6.14
N PHE A 270 -17.16 -13.48 -6.41
CA PHE A 270 -18.59 -13.70 -6.20
C PHE A 270 -19.34 -14.22 -7.45
N GLU A 271 -18.63 -14.43 -8.56
CA GLU A 271 -19.23 -14.98 -9.77
C GLU A 271 -19.60 -16.46 -9.60
N ALA A 272 -20.68 -16.89 -10.27
CA ALA A 272 -21.26 -18.21 -10.08
C ALA A 272 -20.31 -19.37 -10.52
N ASP A 273 -19.36 -19.08 -11.40
CA ASP A 273 -18.37 -20.05 -11.86
C ASP A 273 -17.06 -20.02 -11.07
N TYR A 274 -16.90 -19.07 -10.13
CA TYR A 274 -15.74 -18.97 -9.26
C TYR A 274 -15.50 -20.27 -8.48
N LYS A 275 -14.25 -20.73 -8.48
CA LYS A 275 -13.85 -21.97 -7.82
C LYS A 275 -13.19 -21.66 -6.49
N LEU A 276 -14.03 -21.41 -5.48
CA LEU A 276 -13.55 -21.26 -4.11
C LEU A 276 -12.85 -22.54 -3.66
N ARG A 277 -11.59 -22.41 -3.28
CA ARG A 277 -10.78 -23.50 -2.73
C ARG A 277 -11.42 -23.98 -1.43
N ASP A 278 -11.53 -25.29 -1.22
CA ASP A 278 -11.98 -25.81 0.06
C ASP A 278 -10.92 -25.61 1.16
N LEU A 279 -11.34 -25.51 2.43
CA LEU A 279 -10.43 -25.18 3.52
C LEU A 279 -9.38 -26.28 3.78
N SER A 280 -9.66 -27.54 3.45
CA SER A 280 -8.67 -28.62 3.58
C SER A 280 -7.57 -28.49 2.54
N SER A 281 -7.91 -28.22 1.27
CA SER A 281 -6.91 -27.99 0.23
C SER A 281 -6.20 -26.64 0.36
N LEU A 282 -6.85 -25.63 0.96
CA LEU A 282 -6.21 -24.37 1.36
C LEU A 282 -5.17 -24.63 2.46
N TRP A 283 -5.53 -25.37 3.51
CA TRP A 283 -4.61 -25.73 4.58
C TRP A 283 -3.38 -26.49 4.06
N ALA A 284 -3.59 -27.52 3.22
CA ALA A 284 -2.50 -28.28 2.63
C ALA A 284 -1.58 -27.41 1.74
N TYR A 285 -2.10 -26.36 1.12
CA TYR A 285 -1.29 -25.39 0.39
C TYR A 285 -0.46 -24.53 1.34
N ILE A 286 -1.08 -24.00 2.40
CA ILE A 286 -0.41 -23.16 3.39
C ILE A 286 0.75 -23.92 4.05
N GLU A 287 0.53 -25.18 4.46
CA GLU A 287 1.58 -26.03 5.04
C GLU A 287 2.75 -26.25 4.07
N ARG A 288 2.47 -26.34 2.77
CA ARG A 288 3.49 -26.58 1.74
C ARG A 288 4.24 -25.32 1.36
N GLU A 289 3.54 -24.20 1.23
CA GLU A 289 4.07 -22.98 0.62
C GLU A 289 4.49 -21.93 1.64
N GLY A 290 3.87 -21.91 2.83
CA GLY A 290 4.12 -20.95 3.90
C GLY A 290 3.45 -19.58 3.72
N HIS A 291 2.49 -19.45 2.79
CA HIS A 291 1.74 -18.21 2.53
C HIS A 291 0.38 -18.52 1.87
N LEU A 292 -0.47 -17.50 1.73
CA LEU A 292 -1.76 -17.65 1.04
C LEU A 292 -1.61 -17.74 -0.50
N PRO A 293 -2.48 -18.51 -1.20
CA PRO A 293 -2.49 -18.56 -2.66
C PRO A 293 -2.66 -17.17 -3.29
N GLY A 294 -1.79 -16.85 -4.25
CA GLY A 294 -1.80 -15.58 -4.98
C GLY A 294 -1.03 -14.45 -4.30
N ILE A 295 -0.81 -14.52 -2.98
CA ILE A 295 0.04 -13.57 -2.26
C ILE A 295 1.52 -13.88 -2.58
N PRO A 296 2.35 -12.88 -2.92
CA PRO A 296 3.77 -13.10 -3.14
C PRO A 296 4.47 -13.49 -1.82
N LYS A 297 5.42 -14.43 -1.91
CA LYS A 297 6.28 -14.83 -0.77
C LYS A 297 7.10 -13.66 -0.26
N ALA A 298 7.40 -13.68 1.04
CA ALA A 298 8.28 -12.73 1.71
C ALA A 298 9.60 -12.53 0.95
N GLU A 299 10.26 -13.62 0.55
CA GLU A 299 11.53 -13.55 -0.19
C GLU A 299 11.43 -12.68 -1.46
N LEU A 300 10.34 -12.82 -2.23
CA LEU A 300 10.13 -12.05 -3.45
C LEU A 300 9.85 -10.58 -3.12
N VAL A 301 9.01 -10.32 -2.11
CA VAL A 301 8.64 -8.95 -1.72
C VAL A 301 9.83 -8.19 -1.12
N GLU A 302 10.69 -8.85 -0.36
CA GLU A 302 11.87 -8.23 0.23
C GLU A 302 12.94 -7.92 -0.83
N GLN A 303 13.08 -8.77 -1.85
CA GLN A 303 14.02 -8.57 -2.95
C GLN A 303 13.53 -7.55 -3.97
N GLU A 304 12.28 -7.67 -4.39
CA GLU A 304 11.75 -6.90 -5.52
C GLU A 304 10.83 -5.78 -5.10
N GLY A 305 10.29 -5.78 -3.88
CA GLY A 305 9.17 -4.92 -3.50
C GLY A 305 7.83 -5.44 -4.05
N TYR A 306 6.77 -4.64 -3.92
CA TYR A 306 5.45 -4.98 -4.46
C TYR A 306 4.74 -3.74 -5.02
N ARG A 307 3.75 -3.98 -5.87
CA ARG A 307 2.87 -2.93 -6.43
C ARG A 307 1.68 -2.74 -5.51
N LEU A 308 1.46 -1.52 -5.05
CA LEU A 308 0.41 -1.16 -4.09
C LEU A 308 -0.97 -1.59 -4.59
N GLU A 309 -1.32 -1.19 -5.82
CA GLU A 309 -2.60 -1.53 -6.44
C GLU A 309 -2.82 -3.03 -6.64
N THR A 310 -1.75 -3.81 -6.79
CA THR A 310 -1.84 -5.27 -6.91
C THR A 310 -2.07 -5.90 -5.54
N MET A 311 -1.38 -5.43 -4.51
CA MET A 311 -1.55 -5.94 -3.14
C MET A 311 -2.95 -5.64 -2.61
N ASP A 312 -3.46 -4.43 -2.82
CA ASP A 312 -4.82 -4.06 -2.41
C ASP A 312 -5.88 -4.97 -3.04
N GLY A 313 -5.75 -5.25 -4.34
CA GLY A 313 -6.64 -6.17 -5.05
C GLY A 313 -6.54 -7.60 -4.52
N LEU A 314 -5.32 -8.08 -4.23
CA LEU A 314 -5.11 -9.42 -3.67
C LEU A 314 -5.65 -9.56 -2.25
N LEU A 315 -5.49 -8.54 -1.39
CA LEU A 315 -6.04 -8.53 -0.04
C LEU A 315 -7.57 -8.54 -0.08
N LEU A 316 -8.17 -7.76 -0.99
CA LEU A 316 -9.62 -7.79 -1.17
C LEU A 316 -10.09 -9.17 -1.66
N GLU A 317 -9.39 -9.80 -2.62
CA GLU A 317 -9.70 -11.16 -3.06
C GLU A 317 -9.74 -12.13 -1.85
N LYS A 318 -8.72 -12.09 -0.97
CA LYS A 318 -8.70 -12.95 0.22
C LYS A 318 -9.85 -12.65 1.19
N ILE A 319 -10.21 -11.37 1.39
CA ILE A 319 -11.33 -10.98 2.23
C ILE A 319 -12.67 -11.51 1.67
N GLU A 320 -12.85 -11.46 0.36
CA GLU A 320 -14.05 -11.98 -0.31
C GLU A 320 -14.13 -13.51 -0.23
N GLU A 321 -13.01 -14.21 -0.41
CA GLU A 321 -12.92 -15.66 -0.19
C GLU A 321 -13.25 -16.05 1.26
N LEU A 322 -12.68 -15.33 2.24
CA LEU A 322 -13.00 -15.52 3.66
C LEU A 322 -14.48 -15.27 3.95
N THR A 323 -15.10 -14.30 3.30
CA THR A 323 -16.53 -14.01 3.42
C THR A 323 -17.36 -15.20 2.96
N LEU A 324 -17.02 -15.83 1.83
CA LEU A 324 -17.69 -17.03 1.35
C LEU A 324 -17.52 -18.22 2.32
N HIS A 325 -16.35 -18.37 2.93
CA HIS A 325 -16.12 -19.39 3.95
C HIS A 325 -16.96 -19.16 5.21
N LEU A 326 -17.03 -17.92 5.70
CA LEU A 326 -17.85 -17.57 6.87
C LEU A 326 -19.34 -17.84 6.62
N ILE A 327 -19.86 -17.48 5.43
CA ILE A 327 -21.24 -17.79 5.03
C ILE A 327 -21.48 -19.31 5.03
N ARG A 328 -20.53 -20.09 4.52
CA ARG A 328 -20.63 -21.56 4.53
C ARG A 328 -20.70 -22.11 5.95
N GLN A 329 -19.82 -21.63 6.83
CA GLN A 329 -19.76 -22.06 8.24
C GLN A 329 -21.03 -21.68 9.01
N GLU A 330 -21.59 -20.48 8.79
CA GLU A 330 -22.85 -20.05 9.39
C GLU A 330 -24.02 -20.98 9.00
N ARG A 331 -24.08 -21.40 7.73
CA ARG A 331 -25.10 -22.35 7.24
C ARG A 331 -24.94 -23.73 7.88
N GLN A 332 -23.71 -24.23 7.98
CA GLN A 332 -23.42 -25.49 8.65
C GLN A 332 -23.82 -25.45 10.13
N LEU A 333 -23.48 -24.37 10.83
CA LEU A 333 -23.92 -24.12 12.22
C LEU A 333 -25.45 -24.15 12.35
N THR A 334 -26.14 -23.37 11.52
CA THR A 334 -27.62 -23.32 11.51
C THR A 334 -28.24 -24.70 11.24
N PHE A 335 -27.62 -25.48 10.36
CA PHE A 335 -28.06 -26.85 10.06
C PHE A 335 -27.91 -27.77 11.28
N LEU A 336 -26.76 -27.73 11.96
CA LEU A 336 -26.51 -28.50 13.18
C LEU A 336 -27.49 -28.11 14.30
N GLU A 337 -27.72 -26.81 14.53
CA GLU A 337 -28.67 -26.33 15.54
C GLU A 337 -30.09 -26.86 15.31
N LYS A 338 -30.57 -26.81 14.06
CA LYS A 338 -31.88 -27.34 13.68
C LYS A 338 -31.96 -28.85 13.85
N HIS A 339 -30.89 -29.58 13.52
CA HIS A 339 -30.87 -31.04 13.66
C HIS A 339 -30.85 -31.45 15.14
N ASN A 340 -30.06 -30.77 15.97
CA ASN A 340 -29.99 -31.03 17.40
C ASN A 340 -31.31 -30.69 18.11
N SER A 341 -31.95 -29.58 17.73
CA SER A 341 -33.27 -29.19 18.27
C SER A 341 -34.39 -30.18 17.95
N ARG A 342 -34.25 -31.00 16.89
CA ARG A 342 -35.22 -32.05 16.55
C ARG A 342 -34.97 -33.37 17.28
N ARG A 343 -33.79 -33.55 17.88
CA ARG A 343 -33.39 -34.76 18.62
C ARG A 343 -33.72 -34.71 20.11
N ASN A 344 -33.81 -33.51 20.68
CA ASN A 344 -34.19 -33.27 22.09
C ASN A 344 -35.70 -33.09 22.24
#